data_AF-A0A7L2W1Y0-F1
#
_entry.id   AF-A0A7L2W1Y0-F1
#
_cell.length_a   1.000
_cell.length_b   1.000
_cell.length_c   1.000
_cell.angle_alpha   90.00
_cell.angle_beta   90.00
_cell.angle_gamma   90.00
#
_symmetry.space_group_name_H-M   'P 1'
#
loop_
_entity.id
_entity.type
_entity.pdbx_description
1 polymer ?
#
loop_
_entity_poly.entity_id
_entity_poly.type
_entity_poly.pdbx_seq_one_letter_code
_entity_poly.pdbx_strand_id
1 'polypeptide(L)'
;MADVDPDTLLEWLQMGQGDERDMQLIALEQLCMLLLMSDNVDRCFETCPPRTFLPALCKIFLDESAPDNVLEVTARAITYYLDVSAECTRRIVGVDGAIKALCNRLVVVELNNRTSRDLAEQCVKVLELICTRESGAVFEAGGLNCVLTFIRDSGHLVHKDTLHSAMAVVSRLCGKMEPQDSSLEICVESLSSLLKHEDHQVSDGALRCFASLADRFTRRGVDPAPLAKHGLTEELLSRMAAAGGVASGPSSACKPGRSSTGAPSTAADSKLSNQVSTIVSLLSTLCRGSPVVTHDLLRSELPDSIESALQGDERCVLDTMRLVDLLLVLLFEGRKALPKSSAGSTGRIPGLRRLDSSGERSHRQLIDCIRSKDTDALIDAIDTGAFEVNFMDDVGQTLLNWASAFGTQEMVEFLCERGADVNRGQRSSSLHYAACFGRPQVAKTLLRHGANPDLRDEDGKTPLDKARERGHSEVVAILQSPGE
;
A
#
# COMPACT_ATOMS: atom_id res chain seq x y z
N MET A 1 -11.39 -32.90 30.42
CA MET A 1 -12.52 -31.99 30.70
C MET A 1 -13.66 -32.44 29.82
N ALA A 2 -14.84 -32.65 30.39
CA ALA A 2 -16.01 -33.10 29.63
C ALA A 2 -16.31 -32.09 28.51
N ASP A 3 -16.64 -32.57 27.30
CA ASP A 3 -17.14 -31.73 26.21
C ASP A 3 -18.40 -31.01 26.71
N VAL A 4 -18.26 -29.72 27.04
CA VAL A 4 -19.38 -28.86 27.39
C VAL A 4 -20.14 -28.58 26.09
N ASP A 5 -21.44 -28.83 26.12
CA ASP A 5 -22.34 -28.62 25.00
C ASP A 5 -22.28 -27.15 24.53
N PRO A 6 -22.20 -26.86 23.21
CA PRO A 6 -22.08 -25.49 22.72
C PRO A 6 -23.21 -24.56 23.14
N ASP A 7 -24.42 -25.09 23.32
CA ASP A 7 -25.56 -24.31 23.82
C ASP A 7 -25.33 -23.86 25.28
N THR A 8 -24.76 -24.74 26.12
CA THR A 8 -24.37 -24.40 27.49
C THR A 8 -23.25 -23.36 27.52
N LEU A 9 -22.27 -23.46 26.61
CA LEU A 9 -21.22 -22.44 26.48
C LEU A 9 -21.83 -21.08 26.09
N LEU A 10 -22.76 -21.06 25.15
CA LEU A 10 -23.42 -19.82 24.71
C LEU A 10 -24.25 -19.19 25.82
N GLU A 11 -24.93 -19.98 26.66
CA GLU A 11 -25.63 -19.50 27.85
C GLU A 11 -24.66 -18.84 28.84
N TRP A 12 -23.54 -19.49 29.16
CA TRP A 12 -22.54 -18.94 30.08
C TRP A 12 -21.87 -17.67 29.56
N LEU A 13 -21.70 -17.53 28.24
CA LEU A 13 -21.19 -16.28 27.64
C LEU A 13 -22.15 -15.10 27.84
N GLN A 14 -23.46 -15.37 27.90
CA GLN A 14 -24.49 -14.35 28.09
C GLN A 14 -24.73 -13.99 29.56
N MET A 15 -24.20 -14.80 30.49
CA MET A 15 -24.18 -14.50 31.93
C MET A 15 -23.10 -13.43 32.20
N GLY A 16 -23.37 -12.48 33.09
CA GLY A 16 -22.50 -11.29 33.19
C GLY A 16 -22.56 -10.51 34.50
N GLN A 17 -23.17 -11.05 35.56
CA GLN A 17 -23.32 -10.31 36.82
C GLN A 17 -22.68 -11.06 38.00
N GLY A 18 -21.86 -10.35 38.77
CA GLY A 18 -21.28 -10.85 40.03
C GLY A 18 -20.49 -12.16 39.87
N ASP A 19 -20.85 -13.16 40.67
CA ASP A 19 -20.19 -14.47 40.75
C ASP A 19 -20.29 -15.29 39.43
N GLU A 20 -21.13 -14.89 38.49
CA GLU A 20 -21.26 -15.53 37.17
C GLU A 20 -20.08 -15.22 36.23
N ARG A 21 -19.25 -14.23 36.55
CA ARG A 21 -18.09 -13.84 35.72
C ARG A 21 -17.02 -14.93 35.63
N ASP A 22 -16.87 -15.72 36.67
CA ASP A 22 -15.93 -16.85 36.66
C ASP A 22 -16.41 -17.93 35.69
N MET A 23 -17.73 -18.18 35.63
CA MET A 23 -18.33 -19.09 34.64
C MET A 23 -18.22 -18.54 33.21
N GLN A 24 -18.43 -17.23 33.03
CA GLN A 24 -18.24 -16.55 31.75
C GLN A 24 -16.78 -16.69 31.26
N LEU A 25 -15.80 -16.53 32.16
CA LEU A 25 -14.38 -16.69 31.83
C LEU A 25 -14.02 -18.13 31.47
N ILE A 26 -14.54 -19.13 32.20
CA ILE A 26 -14.35 -20.55 31.87
C ILE A 26 -14.93 -20.86 30.49
N ALA A 27 -16.12 -20.34 30.18
CA ALA A 27 -16.75 -20.52 28.88
C ALA A 27 -15.91 -19.90 27.75
N LEU A 28 -15.37 -18.70 27.97
CA LEU A 28 -14.50 -18.01 27.02
C LEU A 28 -13.19 -18.77 26.76
N GLU A 29 -12.53 -19.29 27.80
CA GLU A 29 -11.30 -20.08 27.65
C GLU A 29 -11.56 -21.40 26.91
N GLN A 30 -12.67 -22.07 27.22
CA GLN A 30 -13.08 -23.27 26.52
C GLN A 30 -13.37 -22.98 25.04
N LEU A 31 -14.08 -21.90 24.74
CA LEU A 31 -14.33 -21.46 23.37
C LEU A 31 -13.01 -21.18 22.63
N CYS A 32 -12.08 -20.45 23.25
CA CYS A 32 -10.76 -20.19 22.68
C CYS A 32 -10.01 -21.48 22.34
N MET A 33 -10.03 -22.46 23.25
CA MET A 33 -9.39 -23.76 23.01
C MET A 33 -10.04 -24.50 21.83
N LEU A 34 -11.37 -24.50 21.73
CA LEU A 34 -12.10 -25.13 20.63
C LEU A 34 -11.78 -24.46 19.29
N LEU A 35 -11.71 -23.13 19.24
CA LEU A 35 -11.36 -22.38 18.03
C LEU A 35 -9.91 -22.63 17.61
N LEU A 36 -8.97 -22.59 18.56
CA LEU A 36 -7.53 -22.71 18.30
C LEU A 36 -7.11 -24.12 17.87
N MET A 37 -7.72 -25.15 18.47
CA MET A 37 -7.38 -26.56 18.22
C MET A 37 -8.16 -27.16 17.05
N SER A 38 -9.00 -26.38 16.36
CA SER A 38 -9.80 -26.92 15.27
C SER A 38 -8.99 -27.03 13.98
N ASP A 39 -8.69 -28.27 13.60
CA ASP A 39 -8.07 -28.58 12.30
C ASP A 39 -9.01 -28.41 11.11
N ASN A 40 -10.31 -28.15 11.35
CA ASN A 40 -11.33 -28.01 10.31
C ASN A 40 -12.29 -26.86 10.61
N VAL A 41 -12.31 -25.88 9.71
CA VAL A 41 -13.15 -24.67 9.79
C VAL A 41 -14.64 -24.99 9.80
N ASP A 42 -15.08 -25.91 8.94
CA ASP A 42 -16.51 -26.24 8.79
C ASP A 42 -17.05 -26.90 10.06
N ARG A 43 -16.30 -27.86 10.61
CA ARG A 43 -16.67 -28.53 11.87
C ARG A 43 -16.65 -27.55 13.07
N CYS A 44 -15.70 -26.62 13.05
CA CYS A 44 -15.63 -25.56 14.05
C CYS A 44 -16.89 -24.70 14.02
N PHE A 45 -17.33 -24.28 12.84
CA PHE A 45 -18.51 -23.43 12.66
C PHE A 45 -19.84 -24.17 12.82
N GLU A 46 -19.86 -25.49 12.64
CA GLU A 46 -20.99 -26.33 13.05
C GLU A 46 -21.15 -26.36 14.58
N THR A 47 -20.03 -26.47 15.29
CA THR A 47 -20.02 -26.58 16.76
C THR A 47 -20.23 -25.21 17.42
N CYS A 48 -19.52 -24.19 16.94
CA CYS A 48 -19.55 -22.83 17.46
C CYS A 48 -19.87 -21.85 16.31
N PRO A 49 -21.16 -21.73 15.92
CA PRO A 49 -21.55 -20.92 14.78
C PRO A 49 -21.26 -19.42 15.00
N PRO A 50 -20.49 -18.77 14.10
CA PRO A 50 -20.19 -17.33 14.22
C PRO A 50 -21.44 -16.44 14.27
N ARG A 51 -22.58 -16.92 13.76
CA ARG A 51 -23.86 -16.19 13.76
C ARG A 51 -24.43 -15.95 15.16
N THR A 52 -24.15 -16.83 16.13
CA THR A 52 -24.67 -16.72 17.50
C THR A 52 -23.58 -16.29 18.47
N PHE A 53 -22.37 -16.84 18.32
CA PHE A 53 -21.26 -16.56 19.23
C PHE A 53 -20.68 -15.16 19.05
N LEU A 54 -20.48 -14.65 17.83
CA LEU A 54 -19.92 -13.30 17.66
C LEU A 54 -20.79 -12.20 18.27
N PRO A 55 -22.13 -12.18 18.05
CA PRO A 55 -22.99 -11.22 18.73
C PRO A 55 -22.93 -11.32 20.27
N ALA A 56 -22.81 -12.53 20.83
CA ALA A 56 -22.65 -12.71 22.27
C ALA A 56 -21.32 -12.11 22.76
N LEU A 57 -20.20 -12.41 22.09
CA LEU A 57 -18.89 -11.84 22.41
C LEU A 57 -18.87 -10.31 22.30
N CYS A 58 -19.49 -9.75 21.26
CA CYS A 58 -19.60 -8.30 21.11
C CYS A 58 -20.42 -7.65 22.23
N LYS A 59 -21.45 -8.32 22.76
CA LYS A 59 -22.21 -7.81 23.91
C LYS A 59 -21.38 -7.74 25.19
N ILE A 60 -20.39 -8.63 25.36
CA ILE A 60 -19.45 -8.55 26.51
C ILE A 60 -18.66 -7.24 26.45
N PHE A 61 -18.25 -6.79 25.25
CA PHE A 61 -17.57 -5.49 25.10
C PHE A 61 -18.45 -4.28 25.41
N LEU A 62 -19.76 -4.39 25.17
CA LEU A 62 -20.74 -3.35 25.50
C LEU A 62 -21.01 -3.23 27.01
N ASP A 63 -20.64 -4.24 27.79
CA ASP A 63 -20.80 -4.23 29.23
C ASP A 63 -19.68 -3.42 29.89
N GLU A 64 -20.02 -2.24 30.40
CA GLU A 64 -19.09 -1.34 31.09
C GLU A 64 -18.48 -1.96 32.36
N SER A 65 -19.18 -2.93 32.98
CA SER A 65 -18.73 -3.60 34.20
C SER A 65 -17.80 -4.79 33.95
N ALA A 66 -17.54 -5.15 32.69
CA ALA A 66 -16.69 -6.27 32.35
C ALA A 66 -15.22 -6.01 32.73
N PRO A 67 -14.58 -6.93 33.49
CA PRO A 67 -13.18 -6.78 33.88
C PRO A 67 -12.23 -7.08 32.72
N ASP A 68 -11.01 -6.53 32.78
CA ASP A 68 -10.01 -6.61 31.72
C ASP A 68 -9.65 -8.04 31.30
N ASN A 69 -9.61 -8.99 32.24
CA ASN A 69 -9.33 -10.40 31.94
C ASN A 69 -10.43 -11.05 31.10
N VAL A 70 -11.71 -10.77 31.38
CA VAL A 70 -12.84 -11.26 30.57
C VAL A 70 -12.80 -10.63 29.18
N LEU A 71 -12.55 -9.32 29.11
CA LEU A 71 -12.46 -8.59 27.84
C LEU A 71 -11.27 -9.07 26.99
N GLU A 72 -10.13 -9.39 27.60
CA GLU A 72 -8.94 -9.89 26.90
C GLU A 72 -9.24 -11.22 26.22
N VAL A 73 -9.76 -12.20 26.96
CA VAL A 73 -10.12 -13.51 26.39
C VAL A 73 -11.23 -13.36 25.35
N THR A 74 -12.17 -12.44 25.54
CA THR A 74 -13.20 -12.12 24.54
C THR A 74 -12.58 -11.58 23.25
N ALA A 75 -11.63 -10.63 23.33
CA ALA A 75 -10.92 -10.14 22.15
C ALA A 75 -10.14 -11.26 21.45
N ARG A 76 -9.47 -12.12 22.21
CA ARG A 76 -8.74 -13.29 21.67
C ARG A 76 -9.66 -14.26 20.94
N ALA A 77 -10.83 -14.58 21.49
CA ALA A 77 -11.83 -15.41 20.83
C ALA A 77 -12.33 -14.79 19.51
N ILE A 78 -12.58 -13.48 19.51
CA ILE A 78 -12.95 -12.73 18.30
C ILE A 78 -11.82 -12.81 17.25
N THR A 79 -10.56 -12.63 17.65
CA THR A 79 -9.39 -12.77 16.77
C THR A 79 -9.37 -14.14 16.10
N TYR A 80 -9.58 -15.23 16.85
CA TYR A 80 -9.64 -16.57 16.25
C TYR A 80 -10.76 -16.73 15.23
N TYR A 81 -11.96 -16.20 15.48
CA TYR A 81 -13.03 -16.22 14.48
C TYR A 81 -12.66 -15.45 13.21
N LEU A 82 -11.95 -14.33 13.34
CA LEU A 82 -11.49 -13.50 12.22
C LEU A 82 -10.35 -14.16 11.43
N ASP A 83 -9.44 -14.85 12.11
CA ASP A 83 -8.35 -15.62 11.49
C ASP A 83 -8.89 -16.82 10.70
N VAL A 84 -9.94 -17.46 11.21
CA VAL A 84 -10.60 -18.59 10.55
C VAL A 84 -11.42 -18.13 9.33
N SER A 85 -12.15 -17.02 9.44
CA SER A 85 -12.94 -16.50 8.33
C SER A 85 -13.07 -14.97 8.35
N ALA A 86 -12.60 -14.34 7.28
CA ALA A 86 -12.76 -12.89 7.08
C ALA A 86 -14.24 -12.46 6.89
N GLU A 87 -15.18 -13.39 6.68
CA GLU A 87 -16.62 -13.07 6.63
C GLU A 87 -17.22 -12.77 8.00
N CYS A 88 -16.54 -13.16 9.08
CA CYS A 88 -16.91 -12.84 10.46
C CYS A 88 -16.94 -11.32 10.71
N THR A 89 -16.11 -10.55 10.00
CA THR A 89 -16.02 -9.09 10.14
C THR A 89 -17.37 -8.39 9.99
N ARG A 90 -18.16 -8.76 8.97
CA ARG A 90 -19.48 -8.15 8.73
C ARG A 90 -20.46 -8.39 9.88
N ARG A 91 -20.32 -9.51 10.60
CA ARG A 91 -21.18 -9.84 11.74
C ARG A 91 -20.86 -8.97 12.94
N ILE A 92 -19.58 -8.74 13.21
CA ILE A 92 -19.13 -7.83 14.26
C ILE A 92 -19.59 -6.40 13.97
N VAL A 93 -19.43 -5.94 12.73
CA VAL A 93 -19.90 -4.63 12.28
C VAL A 93 -21.42 -4.47 12.43
N GLY A 94 -22.18 -5.55 12.22
CA GLY A 94 -23.63 -5.57 12.39
C GLY A 94 -24.13 -5.51 13.84
N VAL A 95 -23.23 -5.56 14.84
CA VAL A 95 -23.61 -5.37 16.25
C VAL A 95 -23.41 -3.91 16.63
N ASP A 96 -24.53 -3.22 16.86
CA ASP A 96 -24.54 -1.79 17.17
C ASP A 96 -23.64 -1.45 18.37
N GLY A 97 -22.71 -0.51 18.16
CA GLY A 97 -21.81 -0.01 19.20
C GLY A 97 -20.60 -0.90 19.52
N ALA A 98 -20.52 -2.13 18.99
CA ALA A 98 -19.44 -3.07 19.34
C ALA A 98 -18.05 -2.54 18.98
N ILE A 99 -17.88 -2.00 17.77
CA ILE A 99 -16.61 -1.42 17.32
C ILE A 99 -16.25 -0.18 18.16
N LYS A 100 -17.24 0.65 18.47
CA LYS A 100 -17.02 1.84 19.32
C LYS A 100 -16.57 1.44 20.73
N ALA A 101 -17.16 0.40 21.30
CA ALA A 101 -16.75 -0.14 22.59
C ALA A 101 -15.31 -0.67 22.54
N LEU A 102 -14.94 -1.45 21.51
CA LEU A 102 -13.56 -1.90 21.28
C LEU A 102 -12.57 -0.72 21.21
N CYS A 103 -12.89 0.31 20.43
CA CYS A 103 -12.07 1.53 20.32
C CYS A 103 -11.95 2.27 21.66
N ASN A 104 -13.04 2.41 22.40
CA ASN A 104 -13.04 3.07 23.71
C ASN A 104 -12.19 2.33 24.74
N ARG A 105 -12.12 0.99 24.68
CA ARG A 105 -11.24 0.22 25.57
C ARG A 105 -9.77 0.58 25.39
N LEU A 106 -9.33 0.97 24.19
CA LEU A 106 -7.96 1.47 23.96
C LEU A 106 -7.67 2.82 24.61
N VAL A 107 -8.70 3.62 24.92
CA VAL A 107 -8.55 4.95 25.55
C VAL A 107 -8.46 4.84 27.07
N VAL A 108 -9.10 3.83 27.66
CA VAL A 108 -9.23 3.64 29.12
C VAL A 108 -8.17 2.66 29.67
N VAL A 109 -7.26 2.15 28.84
CA VAL A 109 -6.25 1.15 29.24
C VAL A 109 -5.35 1.69 30.35
N GLU A 110 -5.22 0.92 31.42
CA GLU A 110 -4.26 1.18 32.50
C GLU A 110 -3.02 0.29 32.34
N LEU A 111 -2.00 0.79 31.64
CA LEU A 111 -0.82 0.01 31.28
C LEU A 111 0.07 -0.45 32.46
N ASN A 112 -0.21 0.04 33.68
CA ASN A 112 0.42 -0.44 34.90
C ASN A 112 0.00 -1.90 35.22
N ASN A 113 -1.17 -2.31 34.74
CA ASN A 113 -1.67 -3.66 34.90
C ASN A 113 -1.34 -4.52 33.67
N ARG A 114 -0.81 -5.73 33.89
CA ARG A 114 -0.48 -6.66 32.81
C ARG A 114 -1.71 -7.06 32.00
N THR A 115 -2.84 -7.35 32.65
CA THR A 115 -4.05 -7.79 31.92
C THR A 115 -4.62 -6.68 31.04
N SER A 116 -4.52 -5.42 31.46
CA SER A 116 -4.95 -4.27 30.67
C SER A 116 -4.06 -4.09 29.44
N ARG A 117 -2.75 -4.33 29.56
CA ARG A 117 -1.82 -4.35 28.42
C ARG A 117 -2.16 -5.46 27.45
N ASP A 118 -2.35 -6.68 27.94
CA ASP A 118 -2.72 -7.84 27.11
C ASP A 118 -4.05 -7.58 26.38
N LEU A 119 -5.04 -6.98 27.06
CA LEU A 119 -6.30 -6.53 26.46
C LEU A 119 -6.06 -5.51 25.33
N ALA A 120 -5.22 -4.51 25.54
CA ALA A 120 -4.92 -3.51 24.51
C ALA A 120 -4.29 -4.13 23.27
N GLU A 121 -3.36 -5.08 23.46
CA GLU A 121 -2.75 -5.83 22.36
C GLU A 121 -3.79 -6.61 21.56
N GLN A 122 -4.69 -7.32 22.23
CA GLN A 122 -5.78 -8.05 21.57
C GLN A 122 -6.77 -7.11 20.88
N CYS A 123 -7.15 -5.99 21.49
CA CYS A 123 -8.02 -4.99 20.87
C CYS A 123 -7.42 -4.41 19.58
N VAL A 124 -6.12 -4.07 19.59
CA VAL A 124 -5.41 -3.63 18.38
C VAL A 124 -5.46 -4.71 17.31
N LYS A 125 -5.25 -5.99 17.68
CA LYS A 125 -5.28 -7.10 16.72
C LYS A 125 -6.65 -7.31 16.09
N VAL A 126 -7.71 -7.26 16.90
CA VAL A 126 -9.10 -7.32 16.42
C VAL A 126 -9.37 -6.17 15.45
N LEU A 127 -9.00 -4.94 15.80
CA LEU A 127 -9.19 -3.78 14.92
C LEU A 127 -8.38 -3.88 13.63
N GLU A 128 -7.16 -4.44 13.68
CA GLU A 128 -6.33 -4.66 12.52
C GLU A 128 -7.02 -5.60 11.52
N LEU A 129 -7.54 -6.73 12.01
CA LEU A 129 -8.25 -7.72 11.20
C LEU A 129 -9.55 -7.16 10.64
N ILE A 130 -10.34 -6.43 11.44
CA ILE A 130 -11.58 -5.78 10.97
C ILE A 130 -11.26 -4.78 9.84
N CYS A 131 -10.20 -3.99 9.99
CA CYS A 131 -9.80 -3.00 8.99
C CYS A 131 -9.36 -3.59 7.65
N THR A 132 -9.07 -4.90 7.55
CA THR A 132 -8.73 -5.54 6.27
C THR A 132 -9.91 -5.57 5.29
N ARG A 133 -11.16 -5.60 5.80
CA ARG A 133 -12.38 -5.69 4.98
C ARG A 133 -13.32 -4.50 5.20
N GLU A 134 -13.47 -4.06 6.44
CA GLU A 134 -14.51 -3.10 6.86
C GLU A 134 -13.90 -1.87 7.55
N SER A 135 -12.84 -1.27 6.97
CA SER A 135 -12.18 -0.10 7.58
C SER A 135 -13.07 1.14 7.71
N GLY A 136 -14.15 1.22 6.92
CA GLY A 136 -15.14 2.31 7.02
C GLY A 136 -15.87 2.30 8.37
N ALA A 137 -16.31 1.13 8.82
CA ALA A 137 -17.02 1.00 10.09
C ALA A 137 -16.15 1.37 11.30
N VAL A 138 -14.85 1.03 11.25
CA VAL A 138 -13.89 1.42 12.29
C VAL A 138 -13.61 2.93 12.27
N PHE A 139 -13.57 3.54 11.08
CA PHE A 139 -13.43 4.99 10.94
C PHE A 139 -14.64 5.73 11.52
N GLU A 140 -15.86 5.32 11.15
CA GLU A 140 -17.11 5.91 11.66
C GLU A 140 -17.27 5.75 13.17
N ALA A 141 -16.75 4.66 13.74
CA ALA A 141 -16.72 4.43 15.19
C ALA A 141 -15.71 5.32 15.94
N GLY A 142 -14.93 6.17 15.25
CA GLY A 142 -13.90 7.03 15.84
C GLY A 142 -12.57 6.33 16.11
N GLY A 143 -12.35 5.14 15.55
CA GLY A 143 -11.18 4.31 15.83
C GLY A 143 -9.84 4.96 15.49
N LEU A 144 -9.80 5.87 14.50
CA LEU A 144 -8.57 6.57 14.12
C LEU A 144 -7.98 7.36 15.29
N ASN A 145 -8.79 8.17 15.97
CA ASN A 145 -8.33 8.97 17.09
C ASN A 145 -7.96 8.10 18.30
N CYS A 146 -8.74 7.04 18.57
CA CYS A 146 -8.45 6.10 19.66
C CYS A 146 -7.08 5.44 19.47
N VAL A 147 -6.81 4.91 18.27
CA VAL A 147 -5.53 4.24 17.98
C VAL A 147 -4.37 5.24 17.93
N LEU A 148 -4.56 6.44 17.38
CA LEU A 148 -3.52 7.48 17.39
C LEU A 148 -3.13 7.90 18.82
N THR A 149 -4.14 8.11 19.68
CA THR A 149 -3.95 8.45 21.10
C THR A 149 -3.22 7.31 21.82
N PHE A 150 -3.62 6.06 21.55
CA PHE A 150 -2.95 4.88 22.09
C PHE A 150 -1.47 4.84 21.68
N ILE A 151 -1.14 4.96 20.39
CA ILE A 151 0.27 4.95 19.95
C ILE A 151 1.07 6.08 20.62
N ARG A 152 0.51 7.30 20.68
CA ARG A 152 1.18 8.47 21.25
C ARG A 152 1.45 8.33 22.75
N ASP A 153 0.43 7.93 23.51
CA ASP A 153 0.48 7.96 24.98
C ASP A 153 1.04 6.65 25.55
N SER A 154 0.81 5.54 24.86
CA SER A 154 1.11 4.17 25.31
C SER A 154 2.23 3.47 24.54
N GLY A 155 2.71 4.03 23.43
CA GLY A 155 3.61 3.33 22.50
C GLY A 155 4.94 2.82 23.08
N HIS A 156 5.45 3.45 24.13
CA HIS A 156 6.70 3.05 24.81
C HIS A 156 6.54 1.87 25.77
N LEU A 157 5.31 1.52 26.16
CA LEU A 157 5.00 0.46 27.15
C LEU A 157 4.45 -0.82 26.51
N VAL A 158 4.27 -0.80 25.19
CA VAL A 158 3.61 -1.85 24.42
C VAL A 158 4.61 -2.54 23.51
N HIS A 159 4.40 -3.82 23.21
CA HIS A 159 5.27 -4.57 22.31
C HIS A 159 5.33 -3.93 20.90
N LYS A 160 6.50 -4.01 20.25
CA LYS A 160 6.72 -3.41 18.92
C LYS A 160 5.76 -3.93 17.86
N ASP A 161 5.46 -5.22 17.88
CA ASP A 161 4.53 -5.82 16.90
C ASP A 161 3.11 -5.26 17.03
N THR A 162 2.64 -5.03 18.25
CA THR A 162 1.34 -4.38 18.51
C THR A 162 1.38 -2.93 18.03
N LEU A 163 2.48 -2.22 18.27
CA LEU A 163 2.68 -0.85 17.80
C LEU A 163 2.65 -0.78 16.27
N HIS A 164 3.28 -1.73 15.58
CA HIS A 164 3.25 -1.84 14.11
C HIS A 164 1.86 -2.20 13.59
N SER A 165 1.14 -3.09 14.29
CA SER A 165 -0.26 -3.45 13.97
C SER A 165 -1.19 -2.25 14.14
N ALA A 166 -1.01 -1.47 15.21
CA ALA A 166 -1.74 -0.21 15.45
C ALA A 166 -1.45 0.80 14.34
N MET A 167 -0.18 0.95 13.92
CA MET A 167 0.18 1.82 12.81
C MET A 167 -0.42 1.35 11.47
N ALA A 168 -0.56 0.04 11.26
CA ALA A 168 -1.24 -0.51 10.08
C ALA A 168 -2.74 -0.17 10.09
N VAL A 169 -3.39 -0.19 11.26
CA VAL A 169 -4.77 0.29 11.44
C VAL A 169 -4.87 1.77 11.07
N VAL A 170 -4.02 2.62 11.67
CA VAL A 170 -3.98 4.07 11.37
C VAL A 170 -3.80 4.32 9.87
N SER A 171 -2.89 3.60 9.21
CA SER A 171 -2.65 3.74 7.77
C SER A 171 -3.90 3.48 6.92
N ARG A 172 -4.66 2.43 7.26
CA ARG A 172 -5.91 2.09 6.56
C ARG A 172 -7.03 3.11 6.84
N LEU A 173 -7.09 3.64 8.06
CA LEU A 173 -8.09 4.61 8.50
C LEU A 173 -7.82 6.03 7.98
N CYS A 174 -6.56 6.49 7.95
CA CYS A 174 -6.18 7.74 7.27
C CYS A 174 -6.54 7.69 5.79
N GLY A 175 -6.48 6.49 5.18
CA GLY A 175 -6.98 6.23 3.85
C GLY A 175 -8.50 6.40 3.69
N LYS A 176 -9.29 6.70 4.72
CA LYS A 176 -10.73 6.99 4.61
C LYS A 176 -11.08 8.45 4.93
N MET A 177 -10.14 9.19 5.52
CA MET A 177 -10.36 10.57 5.93
C MET A 177 -10.54 11.51 4.73
N GLU A 178 -11.50 12.40 4.81
CA GLU A 178 -11.77 13.45 3.83
C GLU A 178 -11.33 14.84 4.37
N PRO A 179 -10.98 15.80 3.50
CA PRO A 179 -10.51 17.13 3.91
C PRO A 179 -11.45 17.95 4.81
N GLN A 180 -12.73 17.59 4.84
CA GLN A 180 -13.79 18.30 5.57
C GLN A 180 -14.09 17.67 6.94
N ASP A 181 -13.45 16.55 7.27
CA ASP A 181 -13.71 15.83 8.52
C ASP A 181 -13.26 16.66 9.73
N SER A 182 -14.12 16.73 10.76
CA SER A 182 -13.83 17.49 11.99
C SER A 182 -12.65 16.94 12.79
N SER A 183 -12.32 15.65 12.61
CA SER A 183 -11.18 14.98 13.25
C SER A 183 -9.84 15.22 12.57
N LEU A 184 -9.80 15.92 11.43
CA LEU A 184 -8.58 16.11 10.64
C LEU A 184 -7.48 16.80 11.45
N GLU A 185 -7.79 17.87 12.17
CA GLU A 185 -6.81 18.65 12.92
C GLU A 185 -6.13 17.82 14.01
N ILE A 186 -6.91 17.07 14.78
CA ILE A 186 -6.42 16.14 15.82
C ILE A 186 -5.55 15.03 15.20
N CYS A 187 -5.96 14.53 14.03
CA CYS A 187 -5.21 13.51 13.31
C CYS A 187 -3.86 14.05 12.83
N VAL A 188 -3.83 15.24 12.23
CA VAL A 188 -2.60 15.90 11.75
C VAL A 188 -1.65 16.17 12.93
N GLU A 189 -2.15 16.71 14.03
CA GLU A 189 -1.36 16.93 15.25
C GLU A 189 -0.72 15.63 15.77
N SER A 190 -1.54 14.57 15.87
CA SER A 190 -1.07 13.28 16.35
C SER A 190 -0.06 12.65 15.40
N LEU A 191 -0.31 12.68 14.08
CA LEU A 191 0.63 12.17 13.08
C LEU A 191 1.95 12.96 13.07
N SER A 192 1.90 14.28 13.26
CA SER A 192 3.09 15.12 13.41
C SER A 192 3.93 14.73 14.63
N SER A 193 3.30 14.30 15.72
CA SER A 193 4.00 13.73 16.89
C SER A 193 4.52 12.31 16.65
N LEU A 194 3.99 11.57 15.67
CA LEU A 194 4.40 10.21 15.33
C LEU A 194 5.49 10.12 14.24
N LEU A 195 5.64 11.15 13.39
CA LEU A 195 6.98 11.57 12.95
C LEU A 195 7.82 11.82 14.24
N LYS A 196 9.12 12.04 14.31
CA LYS A 196 9.86 12.07 15.62
C LYS A 196 9.76 10.84 16.56
N HIS A 197 8.87 9.86 16.38
CA HIS A 197 8.81 8.67 17.22
C HIS A 197 10.10 7.83 17.08
N GLU A 198 10.57 7.23 18.19
CA GLU A 198 11.84 6.48 18.24
C GLU A 198 11.83 5.24 17.32
N ASP A 199 10.70 4.54 17.23
CA ASP A 199 10.54 3.43 16.31
C ASP A 199 10.38 3.91 14.86
N HIS A 200 11.34 3.51 14.02
CA HIS A 200 11.39 3.93 12.62
C HIS A 200 10.16 3.48 11.80
N GLN A 201 9.58 2.29 12.08
CA GLN A 201 8.42 1.83 11.31
C GLN A 201 7.16 2.64 11.62
N VAL A 202 7.01 3.10 12.86
CA VAL A 202 5.93 4.01 13.26
C VAL A 202 6.09 5.35 12.57
N SER A 203 7.29 5.93 12.61
CA SER A 203 7.51 7.24 12.00
C SER A 203 7.44 7.22 10.47
N ASP A 204 7.87 6.13 9.82
CA ASP A 204 7.67 5.92 8.39
C ASP A 204 6.20 5.62 8.05
N GLY A 205 5.48 4.93 8.94
CA GLY A 205 4.03 4.78 8.87
C GLY A 205 3.31 6.13 8.87
N ALA A 206 3.65 7.02 9.81
CA ALA A 206 3.09 8.37 9.89
C ALA A 206 3.38 9.18 8.61
N LEU A 207 4.60 9.07 8.07
CA LEU A 207 4.96 9.69 6.78
C LEU A 207 4.08 9.18 5.63
N ARG A 208 3.86 7.86 5.54
CA ARG A 208 2.97 7.27 4.53
C ARG A 208 1.51 7.71 4.70
N CYS A 209 1.04 7.89 5.95
CA CYS A 209 -0.28 8.48 6.22
C CYS A 209 -0.38 9.91 5.67
N PHE A 210 0.62 10.77 5.93
CA PHE A 210 0.64 12.12 5.36
C PHE A 210 0.65 12.12 3.84
N ALA A 211 1.42 11.22 3.20
CA ALA A 211 1.40 11.06 1.75
C ALA A 211 0.00 10.68 1.22
N SER A 212 -0.68 9.74 1.87
CA SER A 212 -2.05 9.35 1.51
C SER A 212 -3.04 10.50 1.70
N LEU A 213 -2.90 11.31 2.77
CA LEU A 213 -3.76 12.46 3.01
C LEU A 213 -3.51 13.57 1.98
N ALA A 214 -2.26 13.91 1.71
CA ALA A 214 -1.90 14.93 0.72
C ALA A 214 -2.40 14.58 -0.70
N ASP A 215 -2.33 13.31 -1.07
CA ASP A 215 -2.89 12.81 -2.34
C ASP A 215 -4.42 12.97 -2.38
N ARG A 216 -5.14 12.73 -1.28
CA ARG A 216 -6.59 12.97 -1.20
C ARG A 216 -6.95 14.44 -1.38
N PHE A 217 -6.25 15.35 -0.69
CA PHE A 217 -6.43 16.79 -0.87
C PHE A 217 -6.23 17.20 -2.33
N THR A 218 -5.18 16.67 -2.96
CA THR A 218 -4.87 16.90 -4.37
C THR A 218 -6.01 16.40 -5.28
N ARG A 219 -6.50 15.18 -5.08
CA ARG A 219 -7.61 14.60 -5.87
C ARG A 219 -8.91 15.37 -5.71
N ARG A 220 -9.17 15.93 -4.52
CA ARG A 220 -10.36 16.76 -4.25
C ARG A 220 -10.19 18.22 -4.70
N GLY A 221 -8.99 18.62 -5.13
CA GLY A 221 -8.69 20.02 -5.47
C GLY A 221 -8.77 20.97 -4.28
N VAL A 222 -8.57 20.46 -3.06
CA VAL A 222 -8.60 21.24 -1.81
C VAL A 222 -7.15 21.57 -1.41
N ASP A 223 -6.94 22.78 -0.91
CA ASP A 223 -5.61 23.24 -0.45
C ASP A 223 -5.10 22.37 0.72
N PRO A 224 -3.95 21.67 0.59
CA PRO A 224 -3.39 20.83 1.64
C PRO A 224 -2.68 21.61 2.76
N ALA A 225 -2.73 22.95 2.80
CA ALA A 225 -2.17 23.77 3.87
C ALA A 225 -2.47 23.27 5.30
N PRO A 226 -3.67 22.75 5.64
CA PRO A 226 -3.94 22.22 6.97
C PRO A 226 -2.99 21.11 7.41
N LEU A 227 -2.47 20.29 6.47
CA LEU A 227 -1.53 19.21 6.78
C LEU A 227 -0.17 19.74 7.24
N ALA A 228 0.19 20.97 6.85
CA ALA A 228 1.50 21.57 7.17
C ALA A 228 1.53 22.32 8.51
N LYS A 229 0.37 22.55 9.16
CA LYS A 229 0.25 23.43 10.34
C LYS A 229 1.12 23.03 11.53
N HIS A 230 1.34 21.73 11.75
CA HIS A 230 2.06 21.22 12.93
C HIS A 230 3.51 20.87 12.62
N GLY A 231 4.23 21.77 11.91
CA GLY A 231 5.67 21.64 11.65
C GLY A 231 6.06 20.51 10.69
N LEU A 232 5.13 20.03 9.86
CA LEU A 232 5.38 18.92 8.94
C LEU A 232 6.52 19.26 7.96
N THR A 233 6.52 20.46 7.39
CA THR A 233 7.54 20.88 6.41
C THR A 233 8.94 20.90 7.00
N GLU A 234 9.09 21.40 8.23
CA GLU A 234 10.38 21.45 8.94
C GLU A 234 10.89 20.04 9.26
N GLU A 235 10.01 19.16 9.74
CA GLU A 235 10.37 17.77 10.04
C GLU A 235 10.76 16.99 8.77
N LEU A 236 10.06 17.21 7.66
CA LEU A 236 10.39 16.59 6.37
C LEU A 236 11.77 17.03 5.88
N LEU A 237 12.10 18.33 6.01
CA LEU A 237 13.42 18.85 5.65
C LEU A 237 14.53 18.30 6.54
N SER A 238 14.32 18.29 7.86
CA SER A 238 15.26 17.70 8.83
C SER A 238 15.57 16.23 8.51
N ARG A 239 14.53 15.44 8.20
CA ARG A 239 14.69 14.03 7.80
C ARG A 239 15.40 13.87 6.45
N MET A 240 15.12 14.76 5.49
CA MET A 240 15.81 14.77 4.20
C MET A 240 17.30 15.11 4.36
N ALA A 241 17.63 16.07 5.21
CA ALA A 241 19.01 16.42 5.54
C ALA A 241 19.76 15.28 6.24
N ALA A 242 19.12 14.64 7.23
CA ALA A 242 19.71 13.52 7.97
C ALA A 242 20.05 12.31 7.09
N ALA A 243 19.27 12.06 6.03
CA ALA A 243 19.51 10.96 5.10
C ALA A 243 20.77 11.15 4.23
N GLY A 244 21.19 12.39 3.99
CA GLY A 244 22.39 12.71 3.20
C GLY A 244 23.73 12.60 3.95
N GLY A 245 23.70 12.66 5.29
CA GLY A 245 24.90 12.78 6.12
C GLY A 245 25.65 11.48 6.43
N VAL A 246 25.17 10.31 5.99
CA VAL A 246 25.74 9.01 6.42
C VAL A 246 27.04 8.65 5.65
N ALA A 247 27.40 9.39 4.59
CA ALA A 247 28.59 9.12 3.78
C ALA A 247 29.89 9.82 4.25
N SER A 248 29.83 10.72 5.23
CA SER A 248 30.97 11.59 5.58
C SER A 248 31.37 11.47 7.06
N GLY A 249 32.09 10.41 7.41
CA GLY A 249 32.92 10.41 8.62
C GLY A 249 34.07 11.44 8.47
N PRO A 250 34.50 12.13 9.54
CA PRO A 250 35.51 13.17 9.43
C PRO A 250 36.85 12.56 8.99
N SER A 251 37.39 13.09 7.91
CA SER A 251 38.74 12.80 7.41
C SER A 251 39.78 13.10 8.49
N SER A 252 40.24 12.06 9.18
CA SER A 252 41.44 12.09 10.00
C SER A 252 42.40 11.01 9.51
N ALA A 253 43.60 11.47 9.18
CA ALA A 253 44.70 10.78 8.53
C ALA A 253 44.98 9.35 9.04
N CYS A 254 45.26 8.41 8.12
CA CYS A 254 46.35 7.44 8.33
C CYS A 254 46.79 6.71 7.04
N LYS A 255 48.08 6.34 7.07
CA LYS A 255 48.94 5.71 6.06
C LYS A 255 48.42 4.38 5.46
N PRO A 256 49.01 3.90 4.34
CA PRO A 256 48.53 2.70 3.66
C PRO A 256 48.99 1.42 4.37
N GLY A 257 48.06 0.50 4.61
CA GLY A 257 48.40 -0.81 5.17
C GLY A 257 47.21 -1.75 5.36
N ARG A 258 47.06 -2.67 4.39
CA ARG A 258 46.43 -4.01 4.44
C ARG A 258 44.90 -4.15 4.56
N SER A 259 44.44 -5.06 3.71
CA SER A 259 43.09 -5.56 3.45
C SER A 259 42.46 -6.40 4.56
N SER A 260 41.15 -6.24 4.77
CA SER A 260 40.24 -7.34 5.15
C SER A 260 38.77 -6.96 4.90
N THR A 261 38.12 -7.67 3.95
CA THR A 261 36.73 -8.19 3.95
C THR A 261 35.65 -7.39 4.72
N GLY A 262 34.59 -6.82 4.14
CA GLY A 262 33.72 -7.31 3.08
C GLY A 262 32.42 -7.91 3.68
N ALA A 263 31.42 -7.06 3.99
CA ALA A 263 30.02 -7.44 4.24
C ALA A 263 29.08 -6.28 3.83
N PRO A 264 27.88 -6.53 3.26
CA PRO A 264 27.14 -5.52 2.48
C PRO A 264 26.23 -4.64 3.34
N SER A 265 26.33 -3.31 3.18
CA SER A 265 25.45 -2.30 3.79
C SER A 265 24.14 -2.03 3.00
N THR A 266 23.90 -2.76 1.91
CA THR A 266 22.92 -2.40 0.86
C THR A 266 21.46 -2.33 1.34
N ALA A 267 21.06 -3.05 2.38
CA ALA A 267 19.68 -3.09 2.85
C ALA A 267 19.28 -1.85 3.69
N ALA A 268 20.20 -1.27 4.45
CA ALA A 268 19.93 -0.08 5.26
C ALA A 268 19.91 1.18 4.40
N ASP A 269 20.87 1.28 3.46
CA ASP A 269 20.99 2.39 2.51
C ASP A 269 19.76 2.48 1.60
N SER A 270 19.23 1.34 1.12
CA SER A 270 18.01 1.29 0.30
C SER A 270 16.73 1.74 1.02
N LYS A 271 16.63 1.52 2.35
CA LYS A 271 15.47 1.94 3.14
C LYS A 271 15.45 3.46 3.36
N LEU A 272 16.62 4.05 3.63
CA LEU A 272 16.77 5.50 3.75
C LEU A 272 16.48 6.20 2.42
N SER A 273 16.96 5.66 1.30
CA SER A 273 16.65 6.15 -0.05
C SER A 273 15.14 6.13 -0.36
N ASN A 274 14.45 5.05 -0.02
CA ASN A 274 12.98 4.97 -0.17
C ASN A 274 12.24 5.99 0.72
N GLN A 275 12.77 6.28 1.91
CA GLN A 275 12.21 7.29 2.79
C GLN A 275 12.36 8.70 2.21
N VAL A 276 13.55 9.05 1.69
CA VAL A 276 13.76 10.34 1.01
C VAL A 276 12.85 10.50 -0.20
N SER A 277 12.68 9.44 -1.00
CA SER A 277 11.73 9.44 -2.13
C SER A 277 10.30 9.77 -1.69
N THR A 278 9.87 9.20 -0.55
CA THR A 278 8.54 9.47 0.02
C THR A 278 8.43 10.91 0.55
N ILE A 279 9.45 11.41 1.24
CA ILE A 279 9.53 12.80 1.72
C ILE A 279 9.44 13.78 0.55
N VAL A 280 10.27 13.58 -0.48
CA VAL A 280 10.31 14.41 -1.68
C VAL A 280 8.97 14.38 -2.42
N SER A 281 8.35 13.21 -2.57
CA SER A 281 7.03 13.07 -3.17
C SER A 281 5.96 13.82 -2.37
N LEU A 282 5.99 13.74 -1.04
CA LEU A 282 5.07 14.46 -0.17
C LEU A 282 5.28 15.98 -0.27
N LEU A 283 6.50 16.47 -0.13
CA LEU A 283 6.83 17.90 -0.29
C LEU A 283 6.38 18.42 -1.66
N SER A 284 6.62 17.64 -2.70
CA SER A 284 6.20 17.97 -4.06
C SER A 284 4.67 18.05 -4.20
N THR A 285 3.95 17.14 -3.55
CA THR A 285 2.47 17.11 -3.55
C THR A 285 1.91 18.32 -2.79
N LEU A 286 2.44 18.62 -1.61
CA LEU A 286 2.05 19.79 -0.82
C LEU A 286 2.34 21.09 -1.57
N CYS A 287 3.51 21.22 -2.19
CA CYS A 287 3.87 22.41 -2.96
C CYS A 287 2.99 22.61 -4.20
N ARG A 288 2.62 21.53 -4.91
CA ARG A 288 1.68 21.64 -6.03
C ARG A 288 0.30 22.10 -5.58
N GLY A 289 -0.17 21.60 -4.43
CA GLY A 289 -1.50 21.91 -3.90
C GLY A 289 -1.63 23.29 -3.23
N SER A 290 -0.58 23.78 -2.55
CA SER A 290 -0.71 24.95 -1.67
C SER A 290 0.32 26.06 -1.92
N PRO A 291 -0.10 27.32 -2.19
CA PRO A 291 0.81 28.48 -2.28
C PRO A 291 1.47 28.81 -0.95
N VAL A 292 0.77 28.62 0.16
CA VAL A 292 1.27 28.89 1.51
C VAL A 292 2.42 27.94 1.82
N VAL A 293 2.22 26.63 1.60
CA VAL A 293 3.27 25.65 1.86
C VAL A 293 4.53 25.90 1.02
N THR A 294 4.39 26.28 -0.25
CA THR A 294 5.57 26.62 -1.08
C THR A 294 6.28 27.87 -0.57
N HIS A 295 5.53 28.89 -0.14
CA HIS A 295 6.10 30.12 0.41
C HIS A 295 6.86 29.88 1.71
N ASP A 296 6.32 29.04 2.59
CA ASP A 296 6.93 28.64 3.86
C ASP A 296 8.16 27.77 3.61
N LEU A 297 8.07 26.79 2.69
CA LEU A 297 9.19 25.91 2.34
C LEU A 297 10.39 26.70 1.80
N LEU A 298 10.17 27.71 0.95
CA LEU A 298 11.24 28.55 0.41
C LEU A 298 11.92 29.45 1.45
N ARG A 299 11.33 29.62 2.63
CA ARG A 299 11.91 30.38 3.76
C ARG A 299 12.54 29.52 4.84
N SER A 300 12.40 28.21 4.73
CA SER A 300 12.99 27.23 5.64
C SER A 300 14.39 26.81 5.18
N GLU A 301 15.03 25.89 5.91
CA GLU A 301 16.37 25.34 5.63
C GLU A 301 16.39 24.35 4.44
N LEU A 302 15.59 24.64 3.41
CA LEU A 302 15.48 23.87 2.19
C LEU A 302 16.83 23.74 1.45
N PRO A 303 17.66 24.80 1.30
CA PRO A 303 18.95 24.69 0.59
C PRO A 303 19.89 23.69 1.25
N ASP A 304 20.05 23.74 2.58
CA ASP A 304 20.94 22.86 3.35
C ASP A 304 20.46 21.41 3.27
N SER A 305 19.14 21.21 3.28
CA SER A 305 18.52 19.90 3.12
C SER A 305 18.72 19.32 1.72
N ILE A 306 18.63 20.15 0.67
CA ILE A 306 18.92 19.75 -0.72
C ILE A 306 20.40 19.40 -0.87
N GLU A 307 21.31 20.25 -0.37
CA GLU A 307 22.75 20.01 -0.44
C GLU A 307 23.12 18.66 0.19
N SER A 308 22.54 18.38 1.35
CA SER A 308 22.73 17.09 2.04
C SER A 308 22.15 15.93 1.23
N ALA A 309 20.91 16.03 0.74
CA ALA A 309 20.28 14.96 -0.03
C ALA A 309 20.98 14.63 -1.36
N LEU A 310 21.66 15.61 -1.96
CA LEU A 310 22.48 15.42 -3.17
C LEU A 310 23.76 14.60 -2.92
N GLN A 311 24.15 14.38 -1.66
CA GLN A 311 25.25 13.48 -1.28
C GLN A 311 24.79 12.02 -1.11
N GLY A 312 23.49 11.74 -1.29
CA GLY A 312 22.89 10.40 -1.20
C GLY A 312 23.13 9.52 -2.43
N ASP A 313 22.35 8.44 -2.54
CA ASP A 313 22.39 7.55 -3.70
C ASP A 313 21.79 8.18 -4.97
N GLU A 314 22.02 7.55 -6.13
CA GLU A 314 21.54 8.06 -7.43
C GLU A 314 20.03 8.35 -7.44
N ARG A 315 19.25 7.49 -6.78
CA ARG A 315 17.79 7.66 -6.68
C ARG A 315 17.40 8.87 -5.85
N CYS A 316 18.03 9.06 -4.69
CA CYS A 316 17.85 10.23 -3.83
C CYS A 316 18.19 11.53 -4.56
N VAL A 317 19.29 11.53 -5.32
CA VAL A 317 19.71 12.66 -6.15
C VAL A 317 18.65 12.98 -7.20
N LEU A 318 18.19 11.98 -7.95
CA LEU A 318 17.17 12.17 -9.00
C LEU A 318 15.85 12.69 -8.43
N ASP A 319 15.36 12.14 -7.32
CA ASP A 319 14.15 12.61 -6.68
C ASP A 319 14.30 14.06 -6.16
N THR A 320 15.41 14.37 -5.51
CA THR A 320 15.72 15.73 -5.03
C THR A 320 15.77 16.73 -6.20
N MET A 321 16.39 16.36 -7.32
CA MET A 321 16.41 17.20 -8.52
C MET A 321 15.00 17.44 -9.09
N ARG A 322 14.11 16.44 -9.07
CA ARG A 322 12.70 16.61 -9.48
C ARG A 322 11.95 17.60 -8.57
N LEU A 323 12.28 17.66 -7.28
CA LEU A 323 11.72 18.66 -6.37
C LEU A 323 12.23 20.05 -6.71
N VAL A 324 13.53 20.21 -6.97
CA VAL A 324 14.13 21.47 -7.40
C VAL A 324 13.48 21.97 -8.70
N ASP A 325 13.34 21.09 -9.70
CA ASP A 325 12.68 21.43 -10.97
C ASP A 325 11.25 21.92 -10.76
N LEU A 326 10.49 21.24 -9.90
CA LEU A 326 9.13 21.68 -9.54
C LEU A 326 9.15 23.08 -8.91
N LEU A 327 10.05 23.34 -7.97
CA LEU A 327 10.16 24.63 -7.29
C LEU A 327 10.56 25.74 -8.27
N LEU A 328 11.46 25.47 -9.21
CA LEU A 328 11.81 26.40 -10.28
C LEU A 328 10.60 26.72 -11.16
N VAL A 329 9.83 25.72 -11.58
CA VAL A 329 8.58 25.95 -12.34
C VAL A 329 7.59 26.81 -11.52
N LEU A 330 7.41 26.49 -10.24
CA LEU A 330 6.53 27.25 -9.35
C LEU A 330 6.97 28.71 -9.15
N LEU A 331 8.29 28.97 -9.12
CA LEU A 331 8.87 30.30 -8.93
C LEU A 331 8.86 31.14 -10.21
N PHE A 332 9.26 30.56 -11.34
CA PHE A 332 9.48 31.30 -12.59
C PHE A 332 8.25 31.33 -13.50
N GLU A 333 7.51 30.22 -13.60
CA GLU A 333 6.34 30.11 -14.48
C GLU A 333 5.01 30.19 -13.71
N GLY A 334 5.06 29.93 -12.39
CA GLY A 334 3.91 29.95 -11.51
C GLY A 334 3.05 28.69 -11.61
N ARG A 335 2.07 28.57 -10.70
CA ARG A 335 1.19 27.38 -10.59
C ARG A 335 0.38 27.07 -11.86
N LYS A 336 0.17 28.06 -12.74
CA LYS A 336 -0.53 27.88 -14.02
C LYS A 336 0.22 26.99 -15.00
N ALA A 337 1.54 26.88 -14.84
CA ALA A 337 2.39 25.99 -15.64
C ALA A 337 2.38 24.54 -15.15
N LEU A 338 1.79 24.27 -13.97
CA LEU A 338 1.60 22.89 -13.54
C LEU A 338 0.63 22.19 -14.49
N PRO A 339 0.92 20.94 -14.88
CA PRO A 339 -0.01 20.15 -15.68
C PRO A 339 -1.34 20.06 -14.91
N LYS A 340 -2.40 20.61 -15.52
CA LYS A 340 -3.75 20.57 -14.93
C LYS A 340 -4.16 19.11 -14.81
N SER A 341 -4.54 18.70 -13.60
CA SER A 341 -5.21 17.42 -13.39
C SER A 341 -6.60 17.50 -14.04
N SER A 342 -6.68 17.01 -15.28
CA SER A 342 -7.83 16.93 -16.21
C SER A 342 -8.25 18.19 -17.00
N ALA A 343 -8.55 17.94 -18.28
CA ALA A 343 -9.17 18.75 -19.34
C ALA A 343 -8.32 19.83 -20.06
N GLY A 344 -7.80 19.44 -21.24
CA GLY A 344 -7.97 20.18 -22.49
C GLY A 344 -7.04 21.36 -22.80
N SER A 345 -6.50 21.31 -24.03
CA SER A 345 -6.00 22.43 -24.85
C SER A 345 -4.59 22.99 -24.56
N THR A 346 -3.66 22.46 -25.34
CA THR A 346 -2.66 23.14 -26.21
C THR A 346 -1.88 24.34 -25.69
N GLY A 347 -0.57 24.14 -25.60
CA GLY A 347 0.45 25.18 -25.61
C GLY A 347 1.84 24.56 -25.56
N ARG A 348 2.38 24.11 -26.70
CA ARG A 348 3.83 23.90 -26.89
C ARG A 348 4.54 25.24 -26.65
N ILE A 349 5.80 25.29 -26.17
CA ILE A 349 7.04 25.23 -26.97
C ILE A 349 8.27 24.93 -26.05
N PRO A 350 9.55 24.85 -26.51
CA PRO A 350 10.44 23.73 -26.19
C PRO A 350 11.75 24.15 -25.47
N GLY A 351 12.29 23.28 -24.63
CA GLY A 351 13.64 23.50 -24.11
C GLY A 351 13.86 22.92 -22.73
N LEU A 352 13.99 21.60 -22.67
CA LEU A 352 15.04 20.88 -21.95
C LEU A 352 14.70 19.40 -22.14
N ARG A 353 15.67 18.62 -22.62
CA ARG A 353 15.50 17.17 -22.76
C ARG A 353 15.20 16.60 -21.37
N ARG A 354 13.96 16.15 -21.20
CA ARG A 354 13.47 15.43 -20.02
C ARG A 354 13.88 13.97 -20.18
N LEU A 355 14.80 13.51 -19.35
CA LEU A 355 15.18 12.10 -19.25
C LEU A 355 14.33 11.44 -18.16
N ASP A 356 13.39 10.62 -18.62
CA ASP A 356 12.96 9.33 -18.06
C ASP A 356 12.45 9.29 -16.61
N SER A 357 11.12 9.45 -16.45
CA SER A 357 10.34 9.00 -15.26
C SER A 357 8.82 9.13 -15.44
N SER A 358 8.37 9.88 -16.44
CA SER A 358 6.94 10.00 -16.78
C SER A 358 6.42 8.79 -17.58
N GLY A 359 7.31 8.00 -18.19
CA GLY A 359 6.96 6.87 -19.05
C GLY A 359 6.50 5.62 -18.29
N GLU A 360 7.03 5.35 -17.10
CA GLU A 360 6.71 4.11 -16.37
C GLU A 360 5.30 4.10 -15.77
N ARG A 361 4.88 5.23 -15.16
CA ARG A 361 3.55 5.36 -14.53
C ARG A 361 2.41 5.32 -15.55
N SER A 362 2.71 5.76 -16.77
CA SER A 362 1.79 5.79 -17.90
C SER A 362 1.81 4.50 -18.70
N HIS A 363 2.96 3.81 -18.80
CA HIS A 363 3.02 2.46 -19.38
C HIS A 363 2.17 1.47 -18.59
N ARG A 364 2.18 1.54 -17.25
CA ARG A 364 1.28 0.74 -16.40
C ARG A 364 -0.20 1.02 -16.68
N GLN A 365 -0.58 2.28 -16.91
CA GLN A 365 -1.95 2.65 -17.27
C GLN A 365 -2.35 2.05 -18.63
N LEU A 366 -1.45 2.05 -19.61
CA LEU A 366 -1.69 1.43 -20.92
C LEU A 366 -1.78 -0.10 -20.83
N ILE A 367 -0.99 -0.74 -19.97
CA ILE A 367 -1.14 -2.17 -19.68
C ILE A 367 -2.52 -2.44 -19.07
N ASP A 368 -3.00 -1.59 -18.17
CA ASP A 368 -4.34 -1.70 -17.61
C ASP A 368 -5.43 -1.51 -18.68
N CYS A 369 -5.28 -0.55 -19.61
CA CYS A 369 -6.15 -0.39 -20.78
C CYS A 369 -6.18 -1.64 -21.67
N ILE A 370 -5.02 -2.24 -21.94
CA ILE A 370 -4.89 -3.48 -22.72
C ILE A 370 -5.63 -4.62 -22.01
N ARG A 371 -5.46 -4.77 -20.69
CA ARG A 371 -6.11 -5.81 -19.90
C ARG A 371 -7.63 -5.59 -19.77
N SER A 372 -8.07 -4.34 -19.70
CA SER A 372 -9.50 -3.98 -19.68
C SER A 372 -10.13 -3.95 -21.08
N LYS A 373 -9.34 -4.13 -22.14
CA LYS A 373 -9.75 -4.10 -23.55
C LYS A 373 -10.28 -2.74 -24.02
N ASP A 374 -9.81 -1.66 -23.40
CA ASP A 374 -10.12 -0.29 -23.79
C ASP A 374 -9.25 0.13 -25.01
N THR A 375 -9.76 -0.17 -26.20
CA THR A 375 -9.02 0.03 -27.47
C THR A 375 -8.91 1.51 -27.83
N ASP A 376 -9.97 2.29 -27.59
CA ASP A 376 -10.00 3.72 -27.89
C ASP A 376 -8.97 4.49 -27.04
N ALA A 377 -8.87 4.17 -25.74
CA ALA A 377 -7.88 4.79 -24.86
C ALA A 377 -6.44 4.44 -25.26
N LEU A 378 -6.18 3.21 -25.70
CA LEU A 378 -4.86 2.82 -26.21
C LEU A 378 -4.51 3.60 -27.48
N ILE A 379 -5.45 3.70 -28.43
CA ILE A 379 -5.25 4.41 -29.70
C ILE A 379 -4.97 5.90 -29.43
N ASP A 380 -5.81 6.56 -28.63
CA ASP A 380 -5.64 7.99 -28.31
C ASP A 380 -4.29 8.26 -27.63
N ALA A 381 -3.88 7.37 -26.71
CA ALA A 381 -2.60 7.51 -26.02
C ALA A 381 -1.38 7.37 -26.95
N ILE A 382 -1.43 6.46 -27.93
CA ILE A 382 -0.34 6.31 -28.91
C ILE A 382 -0.36 7.46 -29.94
N ASP A 383 -1.54 7.89 -30.39
CA ASP A 383 -1.71 8.95 -31.41
C ASP A 383 -1.28 10.32 -30.92
N THR A 384 -1.48 10.60 -29.64
CA THR A 384 -1.01 11.84 -29.00
C THR A 384 0.52 11.95 -28.94
N GLY A 385 1.25 10.89 -29.32
CA GLY A 385 2.71 10.86 -29.36
C GLY A 385 3.36 10.89 -27.97
N ALA A 386 2.58 10.58 -26.94
CA ALA A 386 3.04 10.55 -25.56
C ALA A 386 3.93 9.34 -25.24
N PHE A 387 3.92 8.31 -26.09
CA PHE A 387 4.60 7.03 -25.85
C PHE A 387 5.37 6.53 -27.06
N GLU A 388 6.57 6.00 -26.79
CA GLU A 388 7.31 5.22 -27.76
C GLU A 388 6.72 3.81 -27.84
N VAL A 389 6.25 3.41 -29.04
CA VAL A 389 5.57 2.13 -29.29
C VAL A 389 6.40 0.91 -28.87
N ASN A 390 7.73 1.04 -28.91
CA ASN A 390 8.70 -0.02 -28.61
C ASN A 390 9.32 0.07 -27.21
N PHE A 391 8.79 0.93 -26.34
CA PHE A 391 9.18 0.99 -24.94
C PHE A 391 8.93 -0.35 -24.24
N MET A 392 9.81 -0.71 -23.29
CA MET A 392 9.68 -1.93 -22.48
C MET A 392 9.44 -1.55 -21.02
N ASP A 393 8.58 -2.30 -20.33
CA ASP A 393 8.42 -2.17 -18.88
C ASP A 393 9.62 -2.71 -18.08
N ASP A 394 9.51 -2.64 -16.76
CA ASP A 394 10.49 -3.14 -15.79
C ASP A 394 10.72 -4.66 -15.85
N VAL A 395 9.85 -5.40 -16.56
CA VAL A 395 9.97 -6.84 -16.80
C VAL A 395 10.45 -7.12 -18.25
N GLY A 396 10.78 -6.08 -19.01
CA GLY A 396 11.31 -6.18 -20.37
C GLY A 396 10.25 -6.53 -21.42
N GLN A 397 8.99 -6.18 -21.20
CA GLN A 397 7.87 -6.43 -22.13
C GLN A 397 7.40 -5.13 -22.80
N THR A 398 7.13 -5.18 -24.11
CA THR A 398 6.50 -4.06 -24.82
C THR A 398 4.97 -4.11 -24.71
N LEU A 399 4.30 -3.00 -25.06
CA LEU A 399 2.84 -2.99 -25.19
C LEU A 399 2.32 -4.05 -26.15
N LEU A 400 3.06 -4.37 -27.22
CA LEU A 400 2.69 -5.42 -28.15
C LEU A 400 2.75 -6.81 -27.50
N ASN A 401 3.70 -7.07 -26.60
CA ASN A 401 3.74 -8.32 -25.83
C ASN A 401 2.49 -8.47 -24.95
N TRP A 402 2.14 -7.40 -24.22
CA TRP A 402 0.93 -7.35 -23.38
C TRP A 402 -0.35 -7.51 -24.21
N ALA A 403 -0.47 -6.80 -25.34
CA ALA A 403 -1.61 -6.88 -26.24
C ALA A 403 -1.74 -8.28 -26.86
N SER A 404 -0.61 -8.92 -27.17
CA SER A 404 -0.58 -10.29 -27.69
C SER A 404 -1.04 -11.33 -26.67
N ALA A 405 -0.78 -11.13 -25.38
CA ALA A 405 -1.26 -12.00 -24.32
C ALA A 405 -2.74 -11.73 -23.95
N PHE A 406 -3.12 -10.45 -23.74
CA PHE A 406 -4.37 -10.09 -23.06
C PHE A 406 -5.26 -9.07 -23.80
N GLY A 407 -4.73 -8.36 -24.80
CA GLY A 407 -5.44 -7.30 -25.54
C GLY A 407 -6.41 -7.82 -26.61
N THR A 408 -6.99 -6.91 -27.40
CA THR A 408 -7.83 -7.27 -28.57
C THR A 408 -6.98 -7.51 -29.82
N GLN A 409 -7.56 -8.09 -30.87
CA GLN A 409 -6.88 -8.23 -32.16
C GLN A 409 -6.60 -6.85 -32.78
N GLU A 410 -7.56 -5.92 -32.67
CA GLU A 410 -7.45 -4.55 -33.16
C GLU A 410 -6.28 -3.79 -32.50
N MET A 411 -6.08 -3.93 -31.19
CA MET A 411 -4.92 -3.35 -30.51
C MET A 411 -3.59 -3.86 -31.08
N VAL A 412 -3.51 -5.15 -31.40
CA VAL A 412 -2.29 -5.75 -31.98
C VAL A 412 -2.04 -5.21 -33.38
N GLU A 413 -3.07 -5.17 -34.23
CA GLU A 413 -2.99 -4.62 -35.59
C GLU A 413 -2.54 -3.15 -35.55
N PHE A 414 -3.21 -2.34 -34.73
CA PHE A 414 -2.87 -0.93 -34.56
C PHE A 414 -1.42 -0.72 -34.09
N LEU A 415 -0.96 -1.45 -33.07
CA LEU A 415 0.42 -1.33 -32.59
C LEU A 415 1.44 -1.73 -33.68
N CYS A 416 1.15 -2.77 -34.47
CA CYS A 416 2.00 -3.18 -35.59
C CYS A 416 2.04 -2.10 -36.70
N GLU A 417 0.90 -1.49 -37.03
CA GLU A 417 0.81 -0.38 -37.99
C GLU A 417 1.58 0.86 -37.54
N ARG A 418 1.71 1.07 -36.22
CA ARG A 418 2.52 2.13 -35.62
C ARG A 418 3.99 1.77 -35.41
N GLY A 419 4.45 0.66 -35.99
CA GLY A 419 5.87 0.29 -36.02
C GLY A 419 6.35 -0.44 -34.78
N ALA A 420 5.46 -1.13 -34.05
CA ALA A 420 5.86 -2.06 -33.02
C ALA A 420 6.73 -3.19 -33.62
N ASP A 421 7.88 -3.44 -33.00
CA ASP A 421 8.76 -4.53 -33.35
C ASP A 421 8.19 -5.84 -32.77
N VAL A 422 7.60 -6.64 -33.66
CA VAL A 422 6.96 -7.93 -33.36
C VAL A 422 7.90 -8.96 -32.73
N ASN A 423 9.21 -8.80 -32.87
CA ASN A 423 10.23 -9.69 -32.31
C ASN A 423 10.84 -9.16 -31.01
N ARG A 424 10.47 -7.96 -30.57
CA ARG A 424 11.02 -7.31 -29.38
C ARG A 424 10.40 -7.86 -28.09
N GLY A 425 11.24 -7.95 -27.07
CA GLY A 425 10.91 -8.45 -25.73
C GLY A 425 12.13 -9.13 -25.12
N GLN A 426 12.40 -8.87 -23.84
CA GLN A 426 13.58 -9.38 -23.16
C GLN A 426 13.52 -10.90 -22.96
N ARG A 427 12.37 -11.40 -22.48
CA ARG A 427 12.19 -12.83 -22.15
C ARG A 427 11.60 -13.65 -23.28
N SER A 428 10.66 -13.07 -24.00
CA SER A 428 9.84 -13.74 -25.02
C SER A 428 9.28 -12.71 -25.98
N SER A 429 9.12 -13.06 -27.26
CA SER A 429 8.47 -12.17 -28.25
C SER A 429 6.96 -12.20 -28.18
N SER A 430 6.30 -11.26 -28.86
CA SER A 430 4.83 -11.21 -28.99
C SER A 430 4.23 -12.52 -29.53
N LEU A 431 4.93 -13.21 -30.44
CA LEU A 431 4.47 -14.49 -30.99
C LEU A 431 4.48 -15.61 -29.95
N HIS A 432 5.44 -15.62 -29.02
CA HIS A 432 5.45 -16.57 -27.89
C HIS A 432 4.23 -16.36 -26.99
N TYR A 433 3.88 -15.11 -26.69
CA TYR A 433 2.70 -14.80 -25.88
C TYR A 433 1.40 -15.22 -26.57
N ALA A 434 1.23 -14.88 -27.85
CA ALA A 434 0.07 -15.32 -28.63
C ALA A 434 -0.05 -16.86 -28.66
N ALA A 435 1.08 -17.56 -28.79
CA ALA A 435 1.15 -19.02 -28.76
C ALA A 435 0.82 -19.62 -27.39
N CYS A 436 1.38 -19.08 -26.31
CA CYS A 436 1.14 -19.56 -24.95
C CYS A 436 -0.32 -19.38 -24.50
N PHE A 437 -0.99 -18.32 -24.97
CA PHE A 437 -2.38 -18.01 -24.63
C PHE A 437 -3.40 -18.48 -25.68
N GLY A 438 -2.97 -19.20 -26.72
CA GLY A 438 -3.88 -19.84 -27.68
C GLY A 438 -4.63 -18.86 -28.57
N ARG A 439 -3.94 -17.85 -29.11
CA ARG A 439 -4.56 -16.75 -29.87
C ARG A 439 -4.25 -16.82 -31.37
N PRO A 440 -5.02 -17.59 -32.15
CA PRO A 440 -4.70 -17.89 -33.56
C PRO A 440 -4.71 -16.67 -34.47
N GLN A 441 -5.69 -15.77 -34.33
CA GLN A 441 -5.77 -14.57 -35.17
C GLN A 441 -4.62 -13.59 -34.90
N VAL A 442 -4.26 -13.40 -33.62
CA VAL A 442 -3.10 -12.60 -33.24
C VAL A 442 -1.81 -13.20 -33.78
N ALA A 443 -1.64 -14.53 -33.70
CA ALA A 443 -0.49 -15.20 -34.27
C ALA A 443 -0.36 -14.95 -35.79
N LYS A 444 -1.47 -15.04 -36.54
CA LYS A 444 -1.49 -14.71 -37.97
C LYS A 444 -1.11 -13.25 -38.25
N THR A 445 -1.65 -12.31 -37.48
CA THR A 445 -1.31 -10.89 -37.61
C THR A 445 0.18 -10.66 -37.37
N LEU A 446 0.73 -11.19 -36.27
CA LEU A 446 2.16 -11.06 -35.95
C LEU A 446 3.05 -11.66 -37.04
N LEU A 447 2.71 -12.84 -37.58
CA LEU A 447 3.45 -13.47 -38.68
C LEU A 447 3.43 -12.60 -39.96
N ARG A 448 2.28 -12.01 -40.30
CA ARG A 448 2.16 -11.06 -41.43
C ARG A 448 3.04 -9.82 -41.26
N HIS A 449 3.24 -9.37 -40.02
CA HIS A 449 4.12 -8.25 -39.68
C HIS A 449 5.59 -8.67 -39.45
N GLY A 450 5.98 -9.90 -39.81
CA GLY A 450 7.37 -10.35 -39.80
C GLY A 450 7.86 -10.95 -38.48
N ALA A 451 6.95 -11.48 -37.65
CA ALA A 451 7.35 -12.23 -36.47
C ALA A 451 8.11 -13.50 -36.87
N ASN A 452 9.26 -13.75 -36.24
CA ASN A 452 10.08 -14.92 -36.48
C ASN A 452 9.51 -16.14 -35.70
N PRO A 453 8.94 -17.15 -36.40
CA PRO A 453 8.38 -18.34 -35.75
C PRO A 453 9.43 -19.24 -35.11
N ASP A 454 10.71 -19.08 -35.48
CA ASP A 454 11.83 -19.87 -34.96
C ASP A 454 12.60 -19.14 -33.85
N LEU A 455 12.18 -17.92 -33.46
CA LEU A 455 12.82 -17.18 -32.39
C LEU A 455 12.71 -17.98 -31.09
N ARG A 456 13.80 -18.07 -30.33
CA ARG A 456 13.84 -18.76 -29.04
C ARG A 456 13.72 -17.75 -27.90
N ASP A 457 12.91 -18.09 -26.91
CA ASP A 457 12.80 -17.34 -25.65
C ASP A 457 13.96 -17.62 -24.69
N GLU A 458 13.92 -17.03 -23.49
CA GLU A 458 14.93 -17.25 -22.43
C GLU A 458 15.07 -18.73 -22.00
N ASP A 459 14.01 -19.54 -22.13
CA ASP A 459 14.04 -20.98 -21.86
C ASP A 459 14.56 -21.80 -23.05
N GLY A 460 14.93 -21.13 -24.15
CA GLY A 460 15.34 -21.76 -25.40
C GLY A 460 14.19 -22.38 -26.20
N LYS A 461 12.93 -22.06 -25.87
CA LYS A 461 11.73 -22.62 -26.53
C LYS A 461 11.25 -21.71 -27.66
N THR A 462 10.66 -22.31 -28.69
CA THR A 462 10.00 -21.58 -29.77
C THR A 462 8.53 -21.26 -29.43
N PRO A 463 7.84 -20.35 -30.14
CA PRO A 463 6.40 -20.17 -30.03
C PRO A 463 5.63 -21.48 -30.26
N LEU A 464 6.09 -22.32 -31.19
CA LEU A 464 5.48 -23.62 -31.47
C LEU A 464 5.57 -24.57 -30.26
N ASP A 465 6.70 -24.57 -29.55
CA ASP A 465 6.86 -25.35 -28.33
C ASP A 465 5.89 -24.87 -27.24
N LYS A 466 5.76 -23.56 -27.04
CA LYS A 466 4.79 -22.99 -26.07
C LYS A 466 3.34 -23.35 -26.43
N ALA A 467 2.97 -23.32 -27.71
CA ALA A 467 1.63 -23.72 -28.16
C ALA A 467 1.36 -25.22 -27.89
N ARG A 468 2.35 -26.09 -28.13
CA ARG A 468 2.25 -27.54 -27.87
C ARG A 468 2.14 -27.86 -26.38
N GLU A 469 2.97 -27.24 -25.55
CA GLU A 469 2.95 -27.42 -24.09
C GLU A 469 1.61 -27.03 -23.47
N ARG A 470 0.93 -26.06 -24.06
CA ARG A 470 -0.38 -25.56 -23.60
C ARG A 470 -1.57 -26.20 -24.32
N GLY A 471 -1.35 -27.05 -25.33
CA GLY A 471 -2.40 -27.77 -26.05
C GLY A 471 -3.18 -26.94 -27.08
N HIS A 472 -2.65 -25.82 -27.55
CA HIS A 472 -3.34 -24.87 -28.44
C HIS A 472 -3.26 -25.30 -29.91
N SER A 473 -4.05 -26.31 -30.27
CA SER A 473 -3.98 -27.02 -31.57
C SER A 473 -4.11 -26.11 -32.81
N GLU A 474 -4.95 -25.07 -32.76
CA GLU A 474 -5.11 -24.14 -33.90
C GLU A 474 -3.85 -23.28 -34.11
N VAL A 475 -3.22 -22.83 -33.02
CA VAL A 475 -1.96 -22.07 -33.11
C VAL A 475 -0.81 -22.97 -33.52
N VAL A 476 -0.79 -24.24 -33.08
CA VAL A 476 0.16 -25.24 -33.56
C VAL A 476 0.07 -25.40 -35.07
N ALA A 477 -1.14 -25.52 -35.63
CA ALA A 477 -1.32 -25.63 -37.07
C ALA A 477 -0.78 -24.40 -37.82
N ILE A 478 -1.10 -23.19 -37.33
CA ILE A 478 -0.61 -21.93 -37.92
C ILE A 478 0.93 -21.87 -37.89
N LEU A 479 1.56 -22.24 -36.77
CA LEU A 479 3.01 -22.16 -36.60
C LEU A 479 3.79 -23.28 -37.30
N GLN A 480 3.13 -24.38 -37.68
CA GLN A 480 3.74 -25.43 -38.49
C GLN A 480 3.85 -25.06 -39.98
N SER A 481 2.97 -24.16 -40.45
CA SER A 481 2.97 -23.62 -41.81
C SER A 481 2.79 -22.10 -41.78
N PRO A 482 3.76 -21.33 -41.23
CA PRO A 482 3.62 -19.89 -40.98
C PRO A 482 3.55 -19.01 -42.25
N GLY A 483 3.66 -19.62 -43.44
CA GLY A 483 3.58 -18.95 -44.74
C GLY A 483 2.31 -19.22 -45.55
N GLU A 484 1.33 -19.96 -45.00
CA GLU A 484 0.03 -20.23 -45.64
C GLU A 484 -1.12 -19.39 -45.09
#